data_AF-A0AAP3A422-F1
#
_entry.id   AF-A0AAP3A422-F1
#
_cell.length_a   1.000
_cell.length_b   1.000
_cell.length_c   1.000
_cell.angle_alpha   90.00
_cell.angle_beta   90.00
_cell.angle_gamma   90.00
#
_symmetry.space_group_name_H-M   'P 1'
#
loop_
_entity.id
_entity.type
_entity.pdbx_description
1 polymer ?
#
loop_
_entity_poly.entity_id
_entity_poly.type
_entity_poly.pdbx_seq_one_letter_code
_entity_poly.pdbx_strand_id
1 'polypeptide(L)'
;YIADAVAQSAGGVFVSLPEIEEVENADINQRLLEVIEQIGSYSKQIRSAIEDGVVEPHEQTAINDELYLSISKLQEHAALVYKIFCISESN
;
A
#
# COMPACT_ATOMS: atom_id res chain seq x y z
N TYR A 1 -1.80 11.98 11.92
CA TYR A 1 -1.00 13.18 11.60
C TYR A 1 0.38 13.30 12.28
N ILE A 2 0.62 12.84 13.52
CA ILE A 2 2.01 12.67 14.02
C ILE A 2 2.50 11.24 13.77
N ALA A 3 1.65 10.24 14.01
CA ALA A 3 1.96 8.84 13.78
C ALA A 3 2.37 8.54 12.33
N ASP A 4 1.57 8.99 11.34
CA ASP A 4 1.86 8.77 9.92
C ASP A 4 3.20 9.37 9.49
N ALA A 5 3.49 10.61 9.92
CA ALA A 5 4.75 11.28 9.62
C ALA A 5 5.95 10.56 10.25
N VAL A 6 5.80 10.04 11.49
CA VAL A 6 6.84 9.25 12.15
C VAL A 6 7.07 7.93 11.42
N ALA A 7 6.01 7.22 11.03
CA ALA A 7 6.13 5.99 10.25
C ALA A 7 6.83 6.24 8.92
N GLN A 8 6.39 7.26 8.17
CA GLN A 8 7.03 7.64 6.90
C GLN A 8 8.51 7.97 7.07
N SER A 9 8.87 8.72 8.12
CA SER A 9 10.27 9.05 8.40
C SER A 9 11.17 7.83 8.69
N ALA A 10 10.57 6.71 9.12
CA ALA A 10 11.24 5.44 9.38
C ALA A 10 11.08 4.42 8.23
N GLY A 11 10.48 4.82 7.09
CA GLY A 11 10.16 3.91 5.99
C GLY A 11 9.01 2.93 6.29
N GLY A 12 8.28 3.17 7.37
CA GLY A 12 7.10 2.41 7.78
C GLY A 12 5.80 3.03 7.27
N VAL A 13 4.72 2.26 7.40
CA VAL A 13 3.37 2.64 6.98
C VAL A 13 2.40 2.31 8.11
N PHE A 14 1.51 3.25 8.41
CA PHE A 14 0.40 2.98 9.32
C PHE A 14 -0.74 2.37 8.52
N VAL A 15 -1.13 1.17 8.90
CA VAL A 15 -2.20 0.43 8.25
C VAL A 15 -3.47 0.66 9.05
N SER A 16 -4.48 1.22 8.41
CA SER A 16 -5.83 1.23 8.98
C SER A 16 -6.38 -0.19 8.85
N LEU A 17 -6.64 -0.85 9.97
CA LEU A 17 -7.26 -2.17 9.95
C LEU A 17 -8.70 -2.02 9.46
N PRO A 18 -9.11 -2.69 8.38
CA PRO A 18 -10.47 -2.55 7.86
C PRO A 18 -11.47 -3.10 8.88
N GLU A 19 -12.60 -2.42 9.06
CA GLU A 19 -13.75 -2.96 9.78
C GLU A 19 -14.33 -4.12 8.96
N ILE A 20 -14.69 -5.23 9.62
CA ILE A 20 -15.33 -6.36 8.92
C ILE A 20 -16.81 -6.00 8.77
N GLU A 21 -17.15 -5.08 7.88
CA GLU A 21 -18.48 -5.08 7.28
C GLU A 21 -18.41 -5.98 6.05
N GLU A 22 -19.39 -6.87 5.86
CA GLU A 22 -19.53 -7.92 4.83
C GLU A 22 -18.59 -7.77 3.61
N VAL A 23 -17.29 -8.05 3.78
CA VAL A 23 -16.35 -8.06 2.66
C VAL A 23 -16.48 -9.42 2.01
N GLU A 24 -17.03 -9.47 0.81
CA GLU A 24 -17.14 -10.72 0.08
C GLU A 24 -15.76 -11.19 -0.37
N ASN A 25 -15.57 -12.50 -0.54
CA ASN A 25 -14.30 -13.04 -1.05
C ASN A 25 -13.92 -12.47 -2.43
N ALA A 26 -14.90 -12.05 -3.23
CA ALA A 26 -14.68 -11.36 -4.50
C ALA A 26 -14.00 -9.99 -4.31
N ASP A 27 -14.34 -9.28 -3.24
CA ASP A 27 -13.80 -7.95 -2.94
C ASP A 27 -12.33 -8.01 -2.52
N ILE A 28 -11.92 -9.11 -1.86
CA ILE A 28 -10.51 -9.30 -1.46
C ILE A 28 -9.61 -9.41 -2.68
N ASN A 29 -9.99 -10.26 -3.65
CA ASN A 29 -9.21 -10.44 -4.87
C ASN A 29 -9.21 -9.18 -5.75
N GLN A 30 -10.34 -8.47 -5.79
CA GLN A 30 -10.43 -7.19 -6.50
C GLN A 30 -9.47 -6.16 -5.89
N ARG A 31 -9.43 -6.03 -4.56
CA ARG A 31 -8.47 -5.15 -3.86
C ARG A 31 -7.02 -5.53 -4.15
N LEU A 32 -6.69 -6.81 -4.27
CA LEU A 32 -5.34 -7.25 -4.68
C LEU A 32 -4.98 -6.76 -6.09
N LEU A 33 -5.91 -6.88 -7.05
CA LEU A 33 -5.69 -6.43 -8.42
C LEU A 33 -5.46 -4.92 -8.49
N GLU A 34 -6.23 -4.14 -7.74
CA GLU A 34 -6.05 -2.68 -7.63
C GLU A 34 -4.67 -2.30 -7.08
N VAL A 35 -4.17 -3.05 -6.10
CA VAL A 35 -2.81 -2.84 -5.56
C VAL A 35 -1.76 -3.18 -6.61
N ILE A 36 -1.93 -4.26 -7.37
CA ILE A 36 -1.00 -4.63 -8.44
C ILE A 36 -0.98 -3.56 -9.54
N GLU A 37 -2.14 -3.00 -9.91
CA GLU A 37 -2.23 -1.90 -10.87
C GLU A 37 -1.48 -0.67 -10.36
N GLN A 38 -1.65 -0.31 -9.07
CA GLN A 38 -0.92 0.79 -8.43
C GLN A 38 0.60 0.56 -8.45
N ILE A 39 1.07 -0.65 -8.13
CA ILE A 39 2.50 -1.00 -8.22
C ILE A 39 3.00 -0.88 -9.66
N GLY A 40 2.15 -1.22 -10.65
CA GLY A 40 2.44 -0.99 -12.06
C GLY A 40 2.60 0.49 -12.41
N SER A 41 1.77 1.37 -11.85
CA SER A 41 1.88 2.82 -11.94
C SER A 41 3.19 3.32 -11.31
N TYR A 42 3.47 2.95 -10.07
CA TYR A 42 4.73 3.24 -9.38
C TYR A 42 5.96 2.86 -10.22
N SER A 43 5.97 1.65 -10.79
CA SER A 43 7.06 1.19 -11.64
C SER A 43 7.24 2.06 -12.90
N LYS A 44 6.16 2.55 -13.50
CA LYS A 44 6.24 3.49 -14.63
C LYS A 44 6.81 4.84 -14.19
N GLN A 45 6.35 5.39 -13.07
CA GLN A 45 6.82 6.66 -12.53
C GLN A 45 8.33 6.63 -12.25
N ILE A 46 8.82 5.57 -11.58
CA ILE A 46 10.25 5.37 -11.34
C ILE A 46 11.04 5.35 -12.66
N ARG A 47 10.58 4.61 -13.67
CA ARG A 47 11.31 4.53 -14.96
C ARG A 47 11.41 5.87 -15.65
N SER A 48 10.34 6.66 -15.62
CA SER A 48 10.34 8.01 -16.20
C SER A 48 11.25 8.95 -15.42
N ALA A 49 11.19 8.93 -14.08
CA ALA A 49 11.97 9.84 -13.23
C ALA A 49 13.49 9.56 -13.21
N ILE A 50 13.95 8.39 -13.69
CA ILE A 50 15.38 8.07 -13.78
C ILE A 50 15.92 8.15 -15.21
N GLU A 51 15.08 8.49 -16.19
CA GLU A 51 15.42 8.43 -17.62
C GLU A 51 16.58 9.35 -18.00
N ASP A 52 16.66 10.52 -17.37
CA ASP A 52 17.74 11.50 -17.56
C ASP A 52 18.89 11.36 -16.54
N GLY A 53 18.79 10.39 -15.63
CA GLY A 53 19.75 10.11 -14.58
C GLY A 53 19.65 11.02 -13.34
N VAL A 54 18.65 11.90 -13.25
CA VAL A 54 18.47 12.82 -12.11
C VAL A 54 17.00 12.85 -11.67
N VAL A 55 16.73 12.39 -10.45
CA VAL A 55 15.39 12.51 -9.87
C VAL A 55 15.18 13.92 -9.32
N GLU A 56 14.25 14.67 -9.88
CA GLU A 56 13.88 15.99 -9.41
C GLU A 56 13.09 15.93 -8.07
N PRO A 57 13.11 17.00 -7.25
CA PRO A 57 12.41 17.00 -5.96
C PRO A 57 10.89 16.71 -6.07
N HIS A 58 10.26 17.16 -7.15
CA HIS A 58 8.84 16.94 -7.38
C HIS A 58 8.56 15.48 -7.79
N GLU A 59 9.46 14.86 -8.57
CA GLU A 59 9.40 13.44 -8.92
C GLU A 59 9.64 12.57 -7.69
N GLN A 60 10.62 12.91 -6.86
CA GLN A 60 10.88 12.21 -5.61
C GLN A 60 9.65 12.23 -4.69
N THR A 61 8.95 13.36 -4.61
CA THR A 61 7.71 13.47 -3.82
C THR A 61 6.62 12.56 -4.39
N ALA A 62 6.36 12.63 -5.70
CA ALA A 62 5.36 11.79 -6.34
C ALA A 62 5.66 10.29 -6.20
N ILE A 63 6.91 9.90 -6.38
CA ILE A 63 7.41 8.53 -6.20
C ILE A 63 7.16 8.05 -4.76
N ASN A 64 7.50 8.86 -3.76
CA ASN A 64 7.32 8.51 -2.36
C ASN A 64 5.85 8.40 -1.97
N ASP A 65 5.00 9.29 -2.48
CA ASP A 65 3.55 9.26 -2.23
C ASP A 65 2.92 7.99 -2.84
N GLU A 66 3.26 7.68 -4.08
CA GLU A 66 2.80 6.48 -4.79
C GLU A 66 3.29 5.20 -4.12
N LEU A 67 4.55 5.18 -3.66
CA LEU A 67 5.14 4.07 -2.89
C LEU A 67 4.37 3.87 -1.58
N TYR A 68 4.18 4.94 -0.82
CA TYR A 68 3.47 4.91 0.46
C TYR A 68 2.04 4.37 0.28
N LEU A 69 1.31 4.87 -0.72
CA LEU A 69 -0.03 4.40 -1.05
C LEU A 69 -0.06 2.91 -1.42
N SER A 70 0.88 2.48 -2.25
CA SER A 70 0.99 1.08 -2.70
C SER A 70 1.24 0.12 -1.55
N ILE A 71 2.19 0.45 -0.66
CA ILE A 71 2.48 -0.39 0.51
C ILE A 71 1.32 -0.38 1.50
N SER A 72 0.70 0.78 1.75
CA SER A 72 -0.45 0.91 2.65
C SER A 72 -1.59 -0.03 2.25
N LYS A 73 -2.00 0.03 0.96
CA LYS A 73 -3.08 -0.81 0.44
C LYS A 73 -2.69 -2.29 0.43
N LEU A 74 -1.44 -2.64 0.12
CA LEU A 74 -0.97 -4.02 0.16
C LEU A 74 -1.04 -4.60 1.58
N GLN A 75 -0.61 -3.82 2.57
CA GLN A 75 -0.68 -4.22 3.97
C GLN A 75 -2.12 -4.29 4.48
N GLU A 76 -3.01 -3.39 4.05
CA GLU A 76 -4.45 -3.47 4.34
C GLU A 76 -5.06 -4.76 3.78
N HIS A 77 -4.75 -5.09 2.52
CA HIS A 77 -5.16 -6.34 1.90
C HIS A 77 -4.65 -7.56 2.69
N ALA A 78 -3.38 -7.57 3.09
CA ALA A 78 -2.83 -8.67 3.90
C ALA A 78 -3.53 -8.79 5.26
N ALA A 79 -3.78 -7.67 5.94
CA ALA A 79 -4.49 -7.64 7.21
C ALA A 79 -5.92 -8.20 7.07
N LEU A 80 -6.62 -7.83 6.00
CA LEU A 80 -7.95 -8.32 5.67
C LEU A 80 -7.95 -9.84 5.43
N VAL A 81 -7.01 -10.34 4.63
CA VAL A 81 -6.83 -11.78 4.37
C VAL A 81 -6.65 -12.55 5.69
N TYR A 82 -5.74 -12.11 6.56
CA TYR A 82 -5.52 -12.80 7.83
C TYR A 82 -6.72 -12.67 8.77
N LYS A 83 -7.42 -11.53 8.77
CA LYS A 83 -8.61 -11.35 9.61
C LYS A 83 -9.76 -12.29 9.21
N ILE A 84 -9.90 -12.59 7.92
CA ILE A 84 -10.97 -13.46 7.38
C ILE A 84 -10.59 -14.94 7.44
N PHE A 85 -9.37 -15.28 7.02
CA PHE A 85 -8.94 -16.67 6.85
C PHE A 85 -8.12 -17.23 8.00
N CYS A 86 -7.53 -16.39 8.86
CA CYS A 86 -6.92 -16.80 10.12
C CYS A 86 -7.85 -16.45 11.28
N ILE A 87 -8.98 -17.19 11.36
CA ILE A 87 -9.70 -17.29 12.62
C ILE A 87 -8.69 -17.84 13.64
N SER A 88 -8.50 -17.10 14.74
CA SER A 88 -7.68 -17.58 15.85
C SER A 88 -8.20 -18.95 16.26
N GLU A 89 -7.39 -20.01 16.14
CA GLU A 89 -7.62 -21.21 16.94
C GLU A 89 -7.53 -20.77 18.40
N SER A 90 -8.68 -20.44 18.97
CA SER A 90 -8.82 -20.23 20.40
C SER A 90 -8.98 -21.61 21.01
N ASN A 91 -7.87 -22.13 21.56
CA ASN A 91 -7.91 -23.07 22.68
C ASN A 91 -8.59 -22.41 23.89
#